data_AF-U7QFD9-F1
#
_entry.id   AF-U7QFD9-F1
#
_cell.length_a   1.000
_cell.length_b   1.000
_cell.length_c   1.000
_cell.angle_alpha   90.00
_cell.angle_beta   90.00
_cell.angle_gamma   90.00
#
_symmetry.space_group_name_H-M   'P 1'
#
loop_
_entity.id
_entity.type
_entity.pdbx_description
1 polymer ?
#
loop_
_entity_poly.entity_id
_entity_poly.type
_entity_poly.pdbx_seq_one_letter_code
_entity_poly.pdbx_strand_id
1 'polypeptide(L)'
;MTQYSRYYSQTPNYPNSNHPSLENINLTIDPGKTVALVGKNGAGKTTLTKLLCRLYDPDCGKILWKGEDLRALELEDLRQKIAVVLQNYARFPLTVRENIALGNLEKLNCDRTLFKAIEKAGITRKIHSLPNPLDTPL
;
A
#
# COMPACT_ATOMS: atom_id res chain seq x y z
N MET A 1 21.82 -1.40 6.43
CA MET A 1 22.59 -2.37 5.61
C MET A 1 21.79 -3.66 5.62
N THR A 2 20.98 -3.91 4.60
CA THR A 2 20.08 -5.07 4.60
C THR A 2 20.22 -5.75 3.24
N GLN A 3 20.99 -6.84 3.23
CA GLN A 3 21.40 -7.58 2.05
C GLN A 3 20.72 -8.94 2.09
N TYR A 4 19.72 -9.24 1.24
CA TYR A 4 19.21 -10.62 1.09
C TYR A 4 18.59 -10.92 -0.28
N SER A 5 18.65 -12.23 -0.52
CA SER A 5 18.77 -13.04 -1.73
C SER A 5 17.50 -13.78 -2.17
N ARG A 6 17.43 -14.04 -3.48
CA ARG A 6 16.68 -15.08 -4.23
C ARG A 6 15.23 -15.33 -3.82
N TYR A 7 14.32 -14.77 -4.61
CA TYR A 7 12.87 -14.99 -4.50
C TYR A 7 12.36 -15.89 -5.62
N TYR A 8 11.38 -16.71 -5.30
CA TYR A 8 10.43 -17.31 -6.23
C TYR A 8 9.05 -16.93 -5.67
N SER A 9 8.19 -16.33 -6.49
CA SER A 9 6.78 -16.14 -6.12
C SER A 9 5.88 -16.68 -7.22
N GLN A 10 5.16 -17.76 -6.93
CA GLN A 10 3.96 -18.17 -7.65
C GLN A 10 2.78 -17.46 -6.97
N THR A 11 2.37 -16.32 -7.51
CA THR A 11 1.02 -15.81 -7.19
C THR A 11 -0.01 -16.87 -7.56
N PRO A 12 -1.15 -16.99 -6.85
CA PRO A 12 -2.23 -17.88 -7.25
C PRO A 12 -2.71 -17.50 -8.66
N ASN A 13 -2.21 -18.28 -9.64
CA ASN A 13 -2.58 -18.42 -11.04
C ASN A 13 -3.11 -17.18 -11.81
N TYR A 14 -2.26 -16.65 -12.70
CA TYR A 14 -2.66 -16.68 -14.11
C TYR A 14 -2.67 -18.16 -14.53
N PRO A 15 -3.79 -18.74 -14.98
CA PRO A 15 -4.01 -20.18 -15.05
C PRO A 15 -3.13 -20.98 -16.03
N ASN A 16 -2.04 -20.42 -16.59
CA ASN A 16 -1.21 -21.08 -17.59
C ASN A 16 0.29 -20.70 -17.57
N SER A 17 0.83 -20.11 -16.50
CA SER A 17 2.26 -19.75 -16.47
C SER A 17 3.01 -20.46 -15.34
N ASN A 18 3.77 -21.52 -15.70
CA ASN A 18 4.76 -22.18 -14.81
C ASN A 18 5.99 -21.30 -14.49
N HIS A 19 5.92 -19.99 -14.76
CA HIS A 19 7.03 -19.07 -14.58
C HIS A 19 6.82 -18.20 -13.34
N PRO A 20 7.81 -18.07 -12.45
CA PRO A 20 7.74 -17.19 -11.29
C PRO A 20 7.50 -15.74 -11.72
N SER A 21 6.63 -15.03 -11.00
CA SER A 21 6.35 -13.62 -11.27
C SER A 21 7.51 -12.70 -10.87
N LEU A 22 8.37 -13.15 -9.96
CA LEU A 22 9.58 -12.49 -9.50
C LEU A 22 10.65 -13.54 -9.26
N GLU A 23 11.86 -13.26 -9.74
CA GLU A 23 13.03 -14.09 -9.52
C GLU A 23 14.20 -13.25 -9.02
N ASN A 24 14.93 -13.73 -8.02
CA ASN A 24 16.25 -13.19 -7.66
C ASN A 24 16.34 -11.69 -7.34
N ILE A 25 15.24 -11.12 -6.83
CA ILE A 25 15.22 -9.73 -6.39
C ILE A 25 16.15 -9.53 -5.18
N ASN A 26 16.94 -8.46 -5.20
CA ASN A 26 17.70 -7.98 -4.05
C ASN A 26 17.46 -6.47 -4.00
N LEU A 27 16.76 -5.99 -2.98
CA LEU A 27 16.36 -4.59 -2.86
C LEU A 27 16.53 -4.12 -1.42
N THR A 28 17.11 -2.95 -1.25
CA THR A 28 17.22 -2.25 0.03
C THR A 28 16.54 -0.90 -0.10
N ILE A 29 15.62 -0.59 0.81
CA ILE A 29 14.95 0.71 0.89
C ILE A 29 15.30 1.31 2.25
N ASP A 30 16.12 2.36 2.25
CA ASP A 30 16.50 3.03 3.47
C ASP A 30 15.37 3.96 3.98
N PRO A 31 15.26 4.18 5.30
CA PRO A 31 14.27 5.09 5.86
C PRO A 31 14.31 6.48 5.22
N GLY A 32 13.14 7.01 4.86
CA GLY A 32 13.01 8.33 4.24
C GLY A 32 13.41 8.39 2.76
N LYS A 33 13.80 7.27 2.14
CA LYS A 33 14.06 7.21 0.70
C LYS A 33 12.80 6.83 -0.07
N THR A 34 12.66 7.42 -1.24
CA THR A 34 11.64 7.07 -2.23
C THR A 34 12.29 6.22 -3.32
N VAL A 35 11.71 5.06 -3.61
CA VAL A 35 12.17 4.16 -4.67
C VAL A 35 11.08 4.05 -5.74
N ALA A 36 11.46 4.27 -6.99
CA ALA A 36 10.58 4.09 -8.14
C ALA A 36 10.85 2.72 -8.77
N LEU A 37 9.81 1.88 -8.88
CA LEU A 37 9.87 0.61 -9.60
C LEU A 37 9.40 0.82 -11.04
N VAL A 38 10.32 0.68 -12.00
CA VAL A 38 10.04 0.91 -13.44
C VAL A 38 10.30 -0.36 -14.23
N GLY A 39 9.47 -0.63 -15.23
CA GLY A 39 9.60 -1.80 -16.10
C GLY A 39 8.36 -2.04 -16.95
N LYS A 40 8.44 -2.95 -17.92
CA LYS A 40 7.33 -3.30 -18.82
C LYS A 40 6.11 -3.85 -18.04
N ASN A 41 4.93 -3.81 -18.66
CA ASN A 41 3.75 -4.49 -18.12
C ASN A 41 4.04 -5.98 -17.95
N GLY A 42 3.58 -6.58 -16.84
CA GLY A 42 3.89 -7.97 -16.49
C GLY A 42 5.26 -8.21 -15.84
N ALA A 43 6.12 -7.20 -15.69
CA ALA A 43 7.45 -7.36 -15.07
C ALA A 43 7.44 -7.59 -13.53
N GLY A 44 6.30 -7.97 -12.94
CA GLY A 44 6.22 -8.29 -11.50
C GLY A 44 6.15 -7.10 -10.53
N LYS A 45 6.09 -5.84 -11.00
CA LYS A 45 6.02 -4.64 -10.13
C LYS A 45 4.86 -4.69 -9.11
N THR A 46 3.67 -5.04 -9.59
CA THR A 46 2.49 -5.19 -8.74
C THR A 46 2.65 -6.37 -7.78
N THR A 47 3.26 -7.48 -8.24
CA THR A 47 3.58 -8.64 -7.38
C THR A 47 4.51 -8.24 -6.24
N LEU A 48 5.56 -7.46 -6.51
CA LEU A 48 6.49 -6.99 -5.49
C LEU A 48 5.77 -6.11 -4.47
N THR A 49 4.90 -5.21 -4.92
CA THR A 49 4.09 -4.37 -4.02
C THR A 49 3.19 -5.21 -3.12
N LYS A 50 2.54 -6.26 -3.65
CA LYS A 50 1.69 -7.18 -2.88
C LYS A 50 2.48 -7.95 -1.83
N LEU A 51 3.69 -8.41 -2.15
CA LEU A 51 4.59 -9.08 -1.20
C LEU A 51 5.03 -8.13 -0.07
N LEU A 52 5.40 -6.89 -0.40
CA LEU A 52 5.77 -5.87 0.60
C LEU A 52 4.61 -5.56 1.57
N CYS A 53 3.37 -5.64 1.09
CA CYS A 53 2.17 -5.45 1.90
C CYS A 53 1.70 -6.72 2.62
N ARG A 54 2.43 -7.83 2.48
CA ARG A 54 2.07 -9.17 2.99
C ARG A 54 0.63 -9.57 2.60
N LEU A 55 0.23 -9.23 1.37
CA LEU A 55 -0.97 -9.78 0.73
C LEU A 55 -0.70 -11.20 0.21
N TYR A 56 0.57 -11.50 -0.04
CA TYR A 56 1.11 -12.84 -0.23
C TYR A 56 2.43 -12.93 0.53
N ASP A 57 2.77 -14.14 0.98
CA ASP A 57 4.12 -14.44 1.47
C ASP A 57 5.01 -14.89 0.30
N PRO A 58 6.33 -14.64 0.37
CA PRO A 58 7.25 -15.18 -0.63
C PRO A 58 7.40 -16.70 -0.46
N ASP A 59 7.45 -17.47 -1.55
CA ASP A 59 7.69 -18.92 -1.48
C ASP A 59 9.12 -19.22 -1.00
N CYS A 60 10.07 -18.34 -1.33
CA CYS A 60 11.48 -18.45 -0.98
C CYS A 60 12.05 -17.09 -0.57
N GLY A 61 13.03 -17.11 0.35
CA GLY A 61 13.68 -15.90 0.86
C GLY A 61 12.92 -15.26 2.03
N LYS A 62 13.21 -13.98 2.29
CA LYS A 62 12.63 -13.21 3.39
C LYS A 62 12.60 -11.72 3.06
N ILE A 63 11.50 -11.07 3.41
CA ILE A 63 11.37 -9.61 3.34
C ILE A 63 11.57 -9.10 4.76
N LEU A 64 12.47 -8.13 4.95
CA LEU A 64 12.84 -7.66 6.28
C LEU A 64 12.36 -6.23 6.52
N TRP A 65 11.69 -5.99 7.65
CA TRP A 65 11.42 -4.67 8.17
C TRP A 65 12.29 -4.44 9.41
N LYS A 66 13.21 -3.47 9.33
CA LYS A 66 14.18 -3.19 10.41
C LYS A 66 14.97 -4.44 10.89
N GLY A 67 15.21 -5.38 9.98
CA GLY A 67 15.97 -6.61 10.27
C GLY A 67 15.11 -7.81 10.67
N GLU A 68 13.83 -7.61 10.96
CA GLU A 68 12.88 -8.67 11.30
C GLU A 68 12.11 -9.13 10.06
N ASP A 69 11.91 -10.45 9.91
CA ASP A 69 11.12 -10.99 8.80
C ASP A 69 9.66 -10.55 8.93
N LEU A 70 9.07 -10.06 7.83
CA LEU A 70 7.66 -9.67 7.80
C LEU A 70 6.73 -10.78 8.29
N ARG A 71 7.13 -12.05 8.14
CA ARG A 71 6.36 -13.21 8.61
C ARG A 71 6.33 -13.36 10.13
N ALA A 72 7.31 -12.83 10.83
CA ALA A 72 7.40 -12.84 12.28
C ALA A 72 6.56 -11.73 12.95
N LEU A 73 6.22 -10.68 12.20
CA LEU A 73 5.37 -9.60 12.67
C LEU A 73 3.89 -10.03 12.70
N GLU A 74 3.14 -9.50 13.65
CA GLU A 74 1.68 -9.55 13.60
C GLU A 74 1.17 -8.76 12.39
N LEU A 75 0.20 -9.34 11.67
CA LEU A 75 -0.32 -8.76 10.43
C LEU A 75 -0.95 -7.38 10.65
N GLU A 76 -1.65 -7.21 11.77
CA GLU A 76 -2.27 -5.94 12.16
C GLU A 76 -1.19 -4.86 12.38
N ASP A 77 -0.14 -5.19 13.13
CA ASP A 77 0.99 -4.29 13.39
C ASP A 77 1.72 -3.90 12.10
N LEU A 78 1.90 -4.84 11.18
CA LEU A 78 2.51 -4.53 9.88
C LEU A 78 1.62 -3.57 9.07
N ARG A 79 0.32 -3.85 9.00
CA ARG A 79 -0.64 -3.06 8.22
C ARG A 79 -0.83 -1.65 8.75
N GLN A 80 -0.71 -1.43 10.06
CA GLN A 80 -0.70 -0.07 10.63
C GLN A 80 0.52 0.76 10.21
N LYS A 81 1.60 0.12 9.74
CA LYS A 81 2.83 0.79 9.30
C LYS A 81 2.90 1.01 7.79
N ILE A 82 1.96 0.44 7.02
CA ILE A 82 1.94 0.48 5.56
C ILE A 82 0.66 1.14 5.06
N ALA A 83 0.78 2.18 4.26
CA ALA A 83 -0.31 2.75 3.48
C ALA A 83 -0.15 2.35 2.01
N VAL A 84 -1.24 1.96 1.35
CA VAL A 84 -1.25 1.54 -0.05
C VAL A 84 -2.23 2.39 -0.84
N VAL A 85 -1.76 2.97 -1.95
CA VAL A 85 -2.61 3.62 -2.95
C VAL A 85 -2.59 2.75 -4.19
N LEU A 86 -3.74 2.12 -4.49
CA LEU A 86 -3.89 1.22 -5.64
C LEU A 86 -4.26 2.01 -6.90
N GLN A 87 -3.85 1.50 -8.07
CA GLN A 87 -4.18 2.10 -9.37
C GLN A 87 -5.69 2.20 -9.60
N ASN A 88 -6.44 1.17 -9.20
CA ASN A 88 -7.90 1.23 -9.08
C ASN A 88 -8.22 1.42 -7.61
N TYR A 89 -8.70 2.61 -7.24
CA TYR A 89 -9.17 2.88 -5.90
C TYR A 89 -10.57 2.27 -5.71
N ALA A 90 -10.82 1.72 -4.53
CA ALA A 90 -12.16 1.33 -4.14
C ALA A 90 -13.03 2.59 -4.02
N ARG A 91 -14.22 2.56 -4.61
CA ARG A 91 -15.24 3.59 -4.42
C ARG A 91 -16.21 3.09 -3.37
N PHE A 92 -16.22 3.74 -2.22
CA PHE A 92 -17.19 3.46 -1.18
C PHE A 92 -18.28 4.53 -1.25
N PRO A 93 -19.57 4.14 -1.31
CA PRO A 93 -20.69 5.07 -1.29
C PRO A 93 -20.85 5.64 0.12
N LEU A 94 -19.87 6.44 0.52
CA LEU A 94 -19.68 7.03 1.83
C LEU A 94 -19.47 8.53 1.67
N THR A 95 -19.59 9.28 2.75
CA THR A 95 -19.24 10.69 2.77
C THR A 95 -17.74 10.90 2.53
N VAL A 96 -17.35 12.13 2.16
CA VAL A 96 -15.95 12.54 2.08
C VAL A 96 -15.20 12.22 3.39
N ARG A 97 -15.80 12.55 4.54
CA ARG A 97 -15.29 12.28 5.89
C ARG A 97 -14.98 10.81 6.09
N GLU A 98 -15.95 9.95 5.83
CA GLU A 98 -15.83 8.51 6.03
C GLU A 98 -14.79 7.91 5.07
N ASN A 99 -14.75 8.34 3.81
CA ASN A 99 -13.72 7.92 2.86
C ASN A 99 -12.30 8.27 3.32
N ILE A 100 -12.09 9.47 3.88
CA ILE A 100 -10.78 9.90 4.41
C ILE A 100 -10.42 9.14 5.69
N ALA A 101 -11.38 8.99 6.60
CA ALA A 101 -11.17 8.38 7.91
C ALA A 101 -11.11 6.85 7.88
N LEU A 102 -11.41 6.21 6.74
CA LEU A 102 -11.42 4.75 6.63
C LEU A 102 -10.09 4.10 7.07
N GLY A 103 -8.96 4.78 6.85
CA GLY A 103 -7.64 4.31 7.30
C GLY A 103 -7.33 4.57 8.78
N ASN A 104 -8.15 5.38 9.47
CA ASN A 104 -8.04 5.64 10.92
C ASN A 104 -9.38 6.19 11.47
N LEU A 105 -10.26 5.28 11.88
CA LEU A 105 -11.61 5.62 12.36
C LEU A 105 -11.61 6.49 13.63
N GLU A 106 -10.55 6.48 14.43
CA GLU A 106 -10.44 7.36 15.59
C GLU A 106 -10.41 8.85 15.21
N LYS A 107 -10.09 9.17 13.94
CA LYS A 107 -10.06 10.54 13.43
C LYS A 107 -11.35 10.94 12.71
N LEU A 108 -12.35 10.05 12.65
CA LEU A 108 -13.62 10.30 11.94
C LEU A 108 -14.30 11.59 12.39
N ASN A 109 -14.31 11.87 13.68
CA ASN A 109 -14.96 13.04 14.27
C ASN A 109 -14.01 14.22 14.50
N CYS A 110 -12.81 14.21 13.89
CA CYS A 110 -11.81 15.25 14.06
C CYS A 110 -11.59 16.06 12.77
N ASP A 111 -12.46 17.03 12.51
CA ASP A 111 -12.44 17.88 11.31
C ASP A 111 -11.08 18.50 11.05
N ARG A 112 -10.39 18.98 12.10
CA ARG A 112 -9.04 19.54 11.99
C ARG A 112 -8.05 18.55 11.36
N THR A 113 -8.14 17.27 11.71
CA THR A 113 -7.26 16.23 11.17
C THR A 113 -7.65 15.91 9.72
N LEU A 114 -8.94 15.85 9.43
CA LEU A 114 -9.45 15.58 8.08
C LEU A 114 -9.07 16.69 7.10
N PHE A 115 -9.25 17.97 7.48
CA PHE A 115 -8.84 19.09 6.64
C PHE A 115 -7.33 19.16 6.41
N LYS A 116 -6.51 18.78 7.40
CA LYS A 116 -5.06 18.63 7.20
C LYS A 116 -4.72 17.52 6.19
N ALA A 117 -5.47 16.41 6.19
CA ALA A 117 -5.28 15.35 5.20
C ALA A 117 -5.68 15.82 3.80
N ILE A 118 -6.81 16.53 3.67
CA ILE A 118 -7.29 17.15 2.43
C ILE A 118 -6.26 18.14 1.86
N GLU A 119 -5.64 18.96 2.72
CA GLU A 119 -4.58 19.89 2.35
C GLU A 119 -3.36 19.16 1.81
N LYS A 120 -2.86 18.15 2.54
CA LYS A 120 -1.72 17.34 2.10
C LYS A 120 -1.98 16.58 0.80
N ALA A 121 -3.23 16.19 0.55
CA ALA A 121 -3.65 15.54 -0.68
C ALA A 121 -3.81 16.52 -1.86
N GLY A 122 -3.76 17.84 -1.62
CA GLY A 122 -3.86 18.86 -2.67
C GLY A 122 -5.26 19.04 -3.26
N ILE A 123 -6.31 18.56 -2.58
CA ILE A 123 -7.70 18.56 -3.10
C ILE A 123 -8.60 19.59 -2.40
N THR A 124 -8.05 20.47 -1.56
CA THR A 124 -8.76 21.49 -0.78
C THR A 124 -9.79 22.27 -1.59
N ARG A 125 -9.40 22.83 -2.75
CA ARG A 125 -10.31 23.61 -3.59
C ARG A 125 -11.52 22.81 -4.05
N LYS A 126 -11.31 21.54 -4.42
CA LYS A 126 -12.38 20.66 -4.89
C LYS A 126 -13.35 20.33 -3.75
N ILE A 127 -12.82 20.01 -2.57
CA ILE A 127 -13.64 19.68 -1.40
C ILE A 127 -14.49 20.89 -0.96
N HIS A 128 -13.92 22.10 -0.93
CA HIS A 128 -14.68 23.31 -0.58
C HIS A 128 -15.72 23.73 -1.63
N SER A 129 -15.64 23.23 -2.86
CA SER A 129 -16.67 23.48 -3.89
C SER A 129 -17.92 22.61 -3.74
N LEU A 130 -17.89 21.62 -2.85
CA LEU A 130 -19.02 20.72 -2.59
C LEU A 130 -20.03 21.39 -1.63
N PRO A 131 -21.34 21.08 -1.73
CA PRO A 131 -22.36 21.68 -0.88
C PRO A 131 -22.12 21.47 0.63
N ASN A 132 -21.67 20.27 1.01
CA ASN A 132 -21.37 19.90 2.40
C ASN A 132 -19.96 19.27 2.46
N PRO A 133 -18.85 20.04 2.53
CA PRO A 133 -17.52 19.55 2.19
C PRO A 133 -17.09 18.19 2.77
N LEU A 134 -17.29 17.97 4.07
CA LEU A 134 -16.97 16.69 4.73
C LEU A 134 -18.09 15.66 4.65
N ASP A 135 -19.35 16.11 4.64
CA ASP A 135 -20.51 15.23 4.74
C ASP A 135 -21.20 15.01 3.37
N THR A 136 -20.53 15.40 2.28
CA THR A 136 -20.99 15.15 0.91
C THR A 136 -20.83 13.67 0.60
N PRO A 137 -21.91 12.96 0.22
CA PRO A 137 -21.83 11.58 -0.28
C PRO A 137 -21.06 11.51 -1.61
N LEU A 138 -20.20 10.51 -1.77
CA LEU A 138 -19.42 10.24 -2.99
C LEU A 138 -19.89 8.98 -3.72
#